data_AF-A0A9W8GR45-F1
#
_entry.id   AF-A0A9W8GR45-F1
#
_cell.length_a   1.000
_cell.length_b   1.000
_cell.length_c   1.000
_cell.angle_alpha   90.00
_cell.angle_beta   90.00
_cell.angle_gamma   90.00
#
_symmetry.space_group_name_H-M   'P 1'
#
loop_
_entity.id
_entity.type
_entity.pdbx_description
1 polymer ?
#
loop_
_entity_poly.entity_id
_entity_poly.type
_entity_poly.pdbx_seq_one_letter_code
_entity_poly.pdbx_strand_id
1 'polypeptide(L)'
;APLHGCQAARPHIPRQLDNESRLASPRGSTYKGDVSTRWSHASVIADLTMYVVGGKSGMGDTASDYATPCISLNLATKFTTDNPPWSSTCGVNAPSVAGHSMAINSNINMVIVYGGTTPASGPGSGPGTSRLN
;
A
#
# COMPACT_ATOMS: atom_id res chain seq x y z
N ALA A 1 -43.27 -15.94 34.51
CA ALA A 1 -42.87 -16.68 33.30
C ALA A 1 -41.39 -16.39 33.04
N PRO A 2 -40.49 -17.39 33.09
CA PRO A 2 -39.08 -17.16 32.81
C PRO A 2 -38.76 -17.40 31.33
N LEU A 3 -37.94 -16.53 30.74
CA LEU A 3 -37.38 -16.68 29.40
C LEU A 3 -36.15 -17.58 29.47
N HIS A 4 -36.23 -18.77 28.89
CA HIS A 4 -35.09 -19.67 28.72
C HIS A 4 -34.14 -19.11 27.66
N GLY A 5 -32.93 -18.75 28.08
CA GLY A 5 -31.84 -18.34 27.20
C GLY A 5 -31.07 -19.53 26.63
N CYS A 6 -31.04 -19.65 25.30
CA CYS A 6 -30.13 -20.54 24.59
C CYS A 6 -28.76 -19.87 24.45
N GLN A 7 -27.78 -20.29 25.24
CA GLN A 7 -26.37 -20.00 24.98
C GLN A 7 -25.81 -21.08 24.03
N ALA A 8 -25.63 -20.73 22.76
CA ALA A 8 -24.92 -21.58 21.82
C ALA A 8 -23.41 -21.53 22.10
N ALA A 9 -22.83 -22.67 22.46
CA ALA A 9 -21.40 -22.84 22.64
C ALA A 9 -20.69 -22.53 21.31
N ARG A 10 -19.73 -21.58 21.35
CA ARG A 10 -18.88 -21.26 20.20
C ARG A 10 -17.80 -22.35 20.08
N PRO A 11 -17.68 -23.04 18.94
CA PRO A 11 -16.60 -24.00 18.74
C PRO A 11 -15.25 -23.28 18.73
N HIS A 12 -14.31 -23.80 19.50
CA HIS A 12 -12.93 -23.35 19.51
C HIS A 12 -12.26 -23.84 18.21
N ILE A 13 -12.10 -22.95 17.24
CA ILE A 13 -11.32 -23.22 16.02
C ILE A 13 -9.86 -22.87 16.35
N PRO A 14 -8.93 -23.84 16.35
CA PRO A 14 -7.52 -23.53 16.49
C PRO A 14 -7.09 -22.76 15.25
N ARG A 15 -6.63 -21.51 15.43
CA ARG A 15 -5.88 -20.78 14.39
C ARG A 15 -4.51 -21.44 14.27
N GLN A 16 -4.42 -22.48 13.44
CA GLN A 16 -3.13 -22.96 12.97
C GLN A 16 -2.65 -21.97 11.91
N LEU A 17 -1.87 -20.98 12.32
CA LEU A 17 -1.06 -20.19 11.42
C LEU A 17 0.10 -21.10 10.99
N ASP A 18 -0.04 -21.71 9.83
CA ASP A 18 1.02 -22.44 9.13
C ASP A 18 2.08 -21.44 8.66
N ASN A 19 2.90 -21.01 9.62
CA ASN A 19 4.08 -20.20 9.41
C ASN A 19 5.23 -21.06 8.84
N GLU A 20 4.99 -21.69 7.70
CA GLU A 20 6.03 -22.37 6.93
C GLU A 20 6.97 -21.29 6.40
N SER A 21 8.05 -21.06 7.17
CA SER A 21 9.18 -20.17 6.91
C SER A 21 9.93 -20.59 5.63
N ARG A 22 9.29 -20.43 4.48
CA ARG A 22 9.97 -20.35 3.19
C ARG A 22 10.53 -18.93 3.08
N LEU A 23 11.73 -18.73 3.62
CA LEU A 23 12.58 -17.58 3.30
C LEU A 23 12.61 -17.46 1.78
N ALA A 24 11.88 -16.49 1.24
CA ALA A 24 11.79 -16.26 -0.18
C ALA A 24 13.19 -15.87 -0.69
N SER A 25 13.85 -16.79 -1.40
CA SER A 25 15.07 -16.45 -2.13
C SER A 25 14.77 -15.26 -3.05
N PRO A 26 15.64 -14.23 -3.10
CA PRO A 26 15.44 -13.10 -3.99
C PRO A 26 15.52 -13.63 -5.43
N ARG A 27 14.35 -13.83 -6.05
CA ARG A 27 14.29 -14.09 -7.49
C ARG A 27 14.39 -12.72 -8.15
N GLY A 28 15.43 -12.51 -8.95
CA GLY A 28 15.55 -11.32 -9.79
C GLY A 28 14.35 -11.26 -10.73
N SER A 29 13.38 -10.43 -10.40
CA SER A 29 12.09 -10.36 -11.05
C SER A 29 12.03 -9.14 -11.94
N THR A 30 12.17 -9.36 -13.24
CA THR A 30 11.77 -8.39 -14.26
C THR A 30 10.24 -8.41 -14.31
N TYR A 31 9.59 -7.61 -13.47
CA TYR A 31 8.12 -7.52 -13.44
C TYR A 31 7.60 -6.88 -14.74
N LYS A 32 6.50 -7.40 -15.29
CA LYS A 32 5.82 -6.80 -16.44
C LYS A 32 5.03 -5.58 -15.96
N GLY A 33 5.70 -4.44 -16.04
CA GLY A 33 5.29 -3.16 -15.48
C GLY A 33 6.44 -2.67 -14.62
N ASP A 34 7.04 -1.53 -14.97
CA ASP A 34 8.20 -0.92 -14.30
C ASP A 34 7.84 -0.43 -12.88
N VAL A 35 7.48 -1.37 -12.00
CA VAL A 35 7.33 -1.09 -10.58
C VAL A 35 8.69 -1.23 -9.95
N SER A 36 9.29 -0.08 -9.62
CA SER A 36 10.52 -0.05 -8.85
C SER A 36 10.32 -0.73 -7.48
N THR A 37 11.33 -1.49 -7.07
CA THR A 37 11.49 -1.89 -5.67
C THR A 37 11.43 -0.64 -4.81
N ARG A 38 10.61 -0.69 -3.75
CA ARG A 38 10.37 0.47 -2.89
C ARG A 38 10.17 0.09 -1.44
N TRP A 39 10.49 1.00 -0.55
CA TRP A 39 10.31 0.88 0.89
C TRP A 39 9.54 2.08 1.45
N SER A 40 9.00 1.95 2.66
CA SER A 40 8.18 2.99 3.31
C SER A 40 6.99 3.48 2.47
N HIS A 41 6.38 2.56 1.71
CA HIS A 41 5.08 2.77 1.07
C HIS A 41 3.96 2.37 2.04
N ALA A 42 2.73 2.78 1.73
CA ALA A 42 1.55 2.22 2.37
C ALA A 42 0.65 1.59 1.29
N SER A 43 -0.18 0.63 1.72
CA SER A 43 -1.10 -0.06 0.83
C SER A 43 -2.48 -0.23 1.45
N VAL A 44 -3.49 -0.23 0.59
CA VAL A 44 -4.89 -0.47 0.95
C VAL A 44 -5.54 -1.33 -0.11
N ILE A 45 -6.57 -2.09 0.27
CA ILE A 45 -7.44 -2.79 -0.66
C ILE A 45 -8.79 -2.07 -0.66
N ALA A 46 -9.21 -1.59 -1.83
CA ALA A 46 -10.55 -1.06 -2.07
C ALA A 46 -11.24 -1.97 -3.08
N ASP A 47 -12.41 -2.49 -2.73
CA ASP A 47 -13.14 -3.49 -3.52
C ASP A 47 -12.25 -4.69 -3.89
N LEU A 48 -11.83 -4.77 -5.16
CA LEU A 48 -10.96 -5.80 -5.71
C LEU A 48 -9.68 -5.19 -6.29
N THR A 49 -9.28 -4.01 -5.82
CA THR A 49 -8.04 -3.36 -6.26
C THR A 49 -7.15 -3.09 -5.06
N MET A 50 -5.92 -3.61 -5.11
CA MET A 50 -4.86 -3.21 -4.20
C MET A 50 -4.23 -1.94 -4.73
N TYR A 51 -4.10 -0.92 -3.87
CA TYR A 51 -3.40 0.32 -4.15
C TYR A 51 -2.14 0.37 -3.29
N VAL A 52 -1.03 0.79 -3.90
CA VAL A 52 0.22 1.10 -3.20
C VAL A 52 0.55 2.54 -3.50
N VAL A 53 0.67 3.37 -2.46
CA VAL A 53 0.97 4.80 -2.58
C VAL A 53 2.36 5.06 -2.04
N GLY A 54 3.09 5.91 -2.76
CA GLY A 54 4.39 6.45 -2.40
C GLY A 54 5.49 5.41 -2.23
N GLY A 55 6.39 5.72 -1.29
CA GLY A 55 7.59 4.96 -0.99
C GLY A 55 8.83 5.52 -1.70
N LYS A 56 9.99 5.08 -1.24
CA LYS A 56 11.30 5.43 -1.80
C LYS A 56 11.89 4.25 -2.56
N SER A 57 12.47 4.52 -3.73
CA SER A 57 13.29 3.59 -4.50
C SER A 57 14.79 3.87 -4.37
N GLY A 58 15.16 5.07 -3.89
CA GLY A 58 16.52 5.47 -3.57
C GLY A 58 16.76 5.64 -2.07
N MET A 59 17.95 6.12 -1.70
CA MET A 59 18.34 6.39 -0.32
C MET A 59 18.33 7.89 0.04
N GLY A 60 18.43 8.78 -0.95
CA GLY A 60 18.42 10.23 -0.72
C GLY A 60 17.01 10.79 -0.55
N ASP A 61 16.88 12.12 -0.47
CA ASP A 61 15.58 12.80 -0.34
C ASP A 61 15.22 13.63 -1.57
N THR A 62 15.85 13.35 -2.71
CA THR A 62 15.54 14.03 -3.97
C THR A 62 14.30 13.43 -4.62
N ALA A 63 13.69 14.13 -5.59
CA ALA A 63 12.53 13.62 -6.31
C ALA A 63 12.77 12.25 -6.97
N SER A 64 14.00 11.99 -7.44
CA SER A 64 14.39 10.69 -8.02
C SER A 64 14.50 9.55 -7.01
N ASP A 65 14.62 9.85 -5.71
CA ASP A 65 14.64 8.82 -4.67
C ASP A 65 13.24 8.31 -4.32
N TYR A 66 12.18 9.03 -4.72
CA TYR A 66 10.79 8.65 -4.50
C TYR A 66 10.27 7.85 -5.69
N ALA A 67 9.56 6.77 -5.40
CA ALA A 67 9.00 5.92 -6.44
C ALA A 67 7.76 6.57 -7.08
N THR A 68 7.25 5.98 -8.18
CA THR A 68 5.99 6.40 -8.79
C THR A 68 4.89 6.53 -7.71
N PRO A 69 4.22 7.69 -7.58
CA PRO A 69 3.40 8.01 -6.41
C PRO A 69 2.25 7.04 -6.15
N CYS A 70 1.75 6.35 -7.17
CA CYS A 70 0.70 5.36 -7.00
C CYS A 70 0.85 4.26 -8.04
N ILE A 71 0.70 3.01 -7.59
CA ILE A 71 0.47 1.85 -8.44
C ILE A 71 -0.73 1.05 -7.92
N SER A 72 -1.38 0.28 -8.80
CA SER A 72 -2.50 -0.57 -8.45
C SER A 72 -2.42 -1.95 -9.08
N LEU A 73 -3.08 -2.91 -8.44
CA LEU A 73 -3.21 -4.28 -8.90
C LEU A 73 -4.67 -4.72 -8.77
N ASN A 74 -5.26 -5.11 -9.90
CA ASN A 74 -6.60 -5.70 -9.90
C ASN A 74 -6.53 -7.14 -9.39
N LEU A 75 -7.14 -7.40 -8.24
CA LEU A 75 -7.21 -8.70 -7.57
C LEU A 75 -8.35 -9.58 -8.12
N ALA A 76 -9.24 -9.04 -8.95
CA ALA A 76 -10.27 -9.81 -9.64
C ALA A 76 -9.70 -10.63 -10.81
N THR A 77 -8.53 -10.24 -11.33
CA THR A 77 -7.85 -10.95 -12.43
C THR A 77 -6.85 -11.97 -11.86
N LYS A 78 -6.73 -13.13 -12.49
CA LYS A 78 -5.71 -14.11 -12.12
C LYS A 78 -4.34 -13.61 -12.56
N PHE A 79 -3.35 -13.69 -11.67
CA PHE A 79 -1.95 -13.39 -11.95
C PHE A 79 -1.01 -14.33 -11.20
N THR A 80 0.26 -14.35 -11.59
CA THR A 80 1.31 -15.05 -10.85
C THR A 80 2.06 -14.04 -9.97
N THR A 81 2.55 -14.47 -8.81
CA THR A 81 3.33 -13.61 -7.92
C THR A 81 4.63 -13.14 -8.55
N ASP A 82 5.18 -13.91 -9.49
CA ASP A 82 6.39 -13.57 -10.22
C ASP A 82 6.15 -12.48 -11.28
N ASN A 83 4.89 -12.31 -11.73
CA ASN A 83 4.55 -11.34 -12.76
C ASN A 83 3.15 -10.70 -12.59
N PRO A 84 2.92 -9.97 -11.48
CA PRO A 84 1.68 -9.23 -11.26
C PRO A 84 1.47 -8.12 -12.32
N PRO A 85 0.25 -7.98 -12.87
CA PRO A 85 -0.09 -6.94 -13.85
C PRO A 85 -0.33 -5.59 -13.15
N TRP A 86 0.73 -4.96 -12.65
CA TRP A 86 0.64 -3.64 -12.05
C TRP A 86 0.23 -2.56 -13.06
N SER A 87 -0.57 -1.59 -12.60
CA SER A 87 -0.90 -0.37 -13.32
C SER A 87 -0.38 0.85 -12.58
N SER A 88 0.10 1.87 -13.30
CA SER A 88 0.48 3.18 -12.74
C SER A 88 -0.67 4.21 -12.77
N THR A 89 -1.89 3.78 -13.14
CA THR A 89 -3.02 4.71 -13.41
C THR A 89 -3.92 4.98 -12.21
N CYS A 90 -3.45 4.89 -10.97
CA CYS A 90 -4.33 5.01 -9.78
C CYS A 90 -4.56 6.43 -9.25
N GLY A 91 -4.19 7.46 -10.02
CA GLY A 91 -4.63 8.84 -9.80
C GLY A 91 -3.56 9.87 -10.18
N VAL A 92 -3.94 10.87 -10.97
CA VAL A 92 -3.03 11.95 -11.43
C VAL A 92 -2.49 12.84 -10.30
N ASN A 93 -3.10 12.78 -9.11
CA ASN A 93 -2.79 13.65 -7.98
C ASN A 93 -2.27 12.87 -6.74
N ALA A 94 -1.84 11.62 -6.91
CA ALA A 94 -1.26 10.89 -5.79
C ALA A 94 0.02 11.62 -5.31
N PRO A 95 0.15 11.89 -4.00
CA PRO A 95 1.28 12.65 -3.48
C PRO A 95 2.56 11.82 -3.52
N SER A 96 3.68 12.45 -3.86
CA SER A 96 5.00 11.84 -3.71
C SER A 96 5.43 11.91 -2.25
N VAL A 97 5.19 10.83 -1.51
CA VAL A 97 5.47 10.73 -0.07
C VAL A 97 6.05 9.36 0.32
N ALA A 98 6.76 9.29 1.45
CA ALA A 98 7.26 8.06 2.03
C ALA A 98 7.12 8.08 3.57
N GLY A 99 7.00 6.91 4.19
CA GLY A 99 6.82 6.81 5.64
C GLY A 99 5.48 7.41 6.10
N HIS A 100 4.49 7.40 5.23
CA HIS A 100 3.15 7.91 5.49
C HIS A 100 2.22 6.79 5.94
N SER A 101 1.04 7.17 6.41
CA SER A 101 -0.05 6.26 6.72
C SER A 101 -1.21 6.45 5.75
N MET A 102 -2.01 5.41 5.58
CA MET A 102 -3.19 5.42 4.72
C MET A 102 -4.42 4.91 5.46
N ALA A 103 -5.56 5.49 5.13
CA ALA A 103 -6.87 4.99 5.53
C ALA A 103 -7.81 5.01 4.33
N ILE A 104 -8.77 4.09 4.29
CA ILE A 104 -9.79 4.02 3.25
C ILE A 104 -11.16 4.34 3.84
N ASN A 105 -11.92 5.17 3.11
CA ASN A 105 -13.35 5.32 3.29
C ASN A 105 -14.06 4.68 2.09
N SER A 106 -14.51 3.44 2.26
CA SER A 106 -15.15 2.65 1.20
C SER A 106 -16.51 3.18 0.78
N ASN A 107 -17.19 3.97 1.61
CA ASN A 107 -18.52 4.50 1.27
C ASN A 107 -18.46 5.55 0.15
N ILE A 108 -17.32 6.21 -0.01
CA ILE A 108 -17.09 7.27 -1.00
C ILE A 108 -15.86 6.99 -1.86
N ASN A 109 -15.36 5.74 -1.86
CA ASN A 109 -14.18 5.31 -2.61
C ASN A 109 -12.98 6.25 -2.47
N MET A 110 -12.74 6.71 -1.25
CA MET A 110 -11.70 7.70 -0.95
C MET A 110 -10.57 7.08 -0.16
N VAL A 111 -9.35 7.38 -0.59
CA VAL A 111 -8.13 7.03 0.13
C VAL A 111 -7.55 8.30 0.73
N ILE A 112 -7.33 8.28 2.05
CA ILE A 112 -6.71 9.37 2.80
C ILE A 112 -5.26 9.00 3.04
N VAL A 113 -4.35 9.88 2.65
CA VAL A 113 -2.91 9.77 2.87
C VAL A 113 -2.49 10.86 3.85
N TYR A 114 -1.76 10.50 4.91
CA TYR A 114 -1.32 11.47 5.91
C TYR A 114 0.08 11.19 6.46
N GLY A 115 0.79 12.27 6.80
CA GLY A 115 2.15 12.24 7.32
C GLY A 115 3.21 11.89 6.27
N GLY A 116 4.35 11.43 6.77
CA GLY A 116 5.51 11.05 5.95
C GLY A 116 6.42 12.20 5.54
N THR A 117 7.42 11.86 4.74
CA THR A 117 8.36 12.79 4.11
C THR A 117 7.99 13.00 2.66
N THR A 118 8.24 14.19 2.15
CA THR A 118 8.16 14.53 0.72
C THR A 118 9.56 14.70 0.15
N PRO A 119 9.74 14.64 -1.19
CA PRO A 119 10.98 15.09 -1.80
C PRO A 119 11.38 16.46 -1.26
N ALA A 120 12.67 16.62 -0.97
CA ALA A 120 13.25 17.94 -0.78
C ALA A 120 12.90 18.75 -2.04
N SER A 121 12.09 19.79 -1.85
CA SER A 121 12.06 20.88 -2.80
C SER A 121 13.52 21.34 -2.94
N GLY A 122 14.02 21.49 -4.17
CA GLY A 122 15.45 21.57 -4.46
C GLY A 122 16.25 22.60 -3.62
N PRO A 123 17.59 22.62 -3.75
CA PRO A 123 18.46 23.46 -2.93
C PRO A 123 17.98 24.92 -2.97
N GLY A 124 17.34 25.39 -1.89
CA GLY A 124 16.75 26.73 -1.81
C GLY A 124 15.36 26.84 -1.15
N SER A 125 14.73 25.74 -0.74
CA SER A 125 13.41 25.80 -0.10
C SER A 125 13.51 25.40 1.37
N GLY A 126 13.40 26.42 2.24
CA GLY A 126 13.26 26.24 3.68
C GLY A 126 12.02 25.40 4.03
N PRO A 127 11.80 25.10 5.33
CA PRO A 127 10.78 24.16 5.78
C PRO A 127 9.38 24.57 5.27
N GLY A 128 8.95 23.92 4.19
CA GLY A 128 7.67 24.15 3.54
C GLY A 128 6.58 23.41 4.30
N THR A 129 5.75 24.14 5.04
CA THR A 129 4.48 23.62 5.53
C THR A 129 3.51 23.51 4.36
N SER A 130 3.55 22.40 3.63
CA SER A 130 2.58 22.10 2.57
C SER A 130 1.21 21.82 3.21
N ARG A 131 0.30 22.81 3.17
CA ARG A 131 -1.11 22.59 3.47
C ARG A 131 -1.77 21.95 2.25
N LEU A 132 -2.36 20.77 2.41
CA LEU A 132 -3.29 20.20 1.46
C LEU A 132 -4.60 21.00 1.54
N ASN A 133 -5.03 21.60 0.43
CA ASN A 133 -6.38 22.16 0.26
C ASN A 133 -7.34 21.05 -0.18
#